data_AF-A0A9X2U545-F1
#
_entry.id   AF-A0A9X2U545-F1
#
_cell.length_a   1.000
_cell.length_b   1.000
_cell.length_c   1.000
_cell.angle_alpha   90.00
_cell.angle_beta   90.00
_cell.angle_gamma   90.00
#
_symmetry.space_group_name_H-M   'P 1'
#
loop_
_entity.id
_entity.type
_entity.pdbx_description
1 polymer ?
#
loop_
_entity_poly.entity_id
_entity_poly.type
_entity_poly.pdbx_seq_one_letter_code
_entity_poly.pdbx_strand_id
1 'polypeptide(L)' 'MPDSPREAELLVLLLEAGLYPKAGLYPKVGPARSEEWT' A
#
# COMPACT_ATOMS: atom_id res chain seq x y z
N MET A 1 -7.47 4.78 -10.22
CA MET A 1 -6.97 6.18 -10.24
C MET A 1 -7.13 6.72 -8.81
N PRO A 2 -6.31 7.67 -8.34
CA PRO A 2 -6.47 8.23 -7.01
C PRO A 2 -7.85 8.86 -6.87
N ASP A 3 -8.52 8.59 -5.76
CA ASP A 3 -9.90 8.98 -5.50
C ASP A 3 -10.00 10.41 -4.93
N SER A 4 -8.85 11.06 -4.67
CA SER A 4 -8.79 12.47 -4.23
C SER A 4 -7.48 13.17 -4.62
N PRO A 5 -7.44 14.52 -4.63
CA PRO A 5 -6.21 15.29 -4.83
C PRO A 5 -5.13 14.98 -3.78
N ARG A 6 -5.54 14.82 -2.52
CA ARG A 6 -4.62 14.49 -1.41
C ARG A 6 -3.97 13.13 -1.61
N GLU A 7 -4.74 12.16 -2.11
CA GLU A 7 -4.19 10.86 -2.47
C GLU A 7 -3.19 10.98 -3.61
N ALA A 8 -3.51 11.75 -4.66
CA ALA A 8 -2.59 11.99 -5.78
C ALA A 8 -1.27 12.63 -5.34
N GLU A 9 -1.29 13.64 -4.47
CA GLU A 9 -0.10 14.27 -3.91
C GLU A 9 0.78 13.28 -3.14
N LEU A 10 0.15 12.40 -2.35
CA LEU A 10 0.86 11.39 -1.57
C LEU A 10 1.51 10.33 -2.46
N LEU A 11 0.83 9.92 -3.55
CA LEU A 11 1.38 9.02 -4.56
C LEU A 11 2.60 9.63 -5.28
N VAL A 12 2.56 10.93 -5.59
CA VAL A 12 3.69 11.65 -6.21
C VAL A 12 4.90 11.68 -5.27
N LEU A 13 4.70 12.04 -4.00
CA LEU A 13 5.78 12.06 -3.00
C LEU A 13 6.41 10.68 -2.82
N LEU A 14 5.61 9.62 -2.79
CA LEU A 14 6.11 8.25 -2.72
C LEU A 14 6.91 7.87 -3.97
N LEU A 15 6.51 8.32 -5.16
CA LEU A 15 7.23 8.07 -6.41
C LEU A 15 8.58 8.79 -6.43
N GLU A 16 8.61 10.06 -6.05
CA GLU A 16 9.85 10.85 -5.96
C GLU A 16 10.82 10.27 -4.93
N ALA A 17 10.30 9.76 -3.80
CA ALA A 17 11.10 9.07 -2.79
C ALA A 17 11.58 7.67 -3.23
N GLY A 18 11.14 7.17 -4.39
CA GLY A 18 11.41 5.79 -4.82
C GLY A 18 10.72 4.73 -3.97
N LEU A 19 9.75 5.13 -3.14
CA LEU A 19 9.00 4.29 -2.22
C LEU A 19 7.63 3.89 -2.76
N TYR A 20 7.27 4.37 -3.96
CA TYR A 20 6.02 3.98 -4.58
C TYR A 20 6.03 2.47 -4.81
N PRO A 21 5.09 1.72 -4.20
CA PRO A 21 5.07 0.28 -4.32
C PRO A 21 4.89 -0.08 -5.80
N LYS A 22 5.89 -0.75 -6.39
CA LYS A 22 5.70 -1.40 -7.69
C LYS A 22 4.50 -2.33 -7.53
N ALA A 23 3.50 -2.18 -8.40
CA ALA A 23 2.33 -3.06 -8.44
C ALA A 23 2.81 -4.52 -8.54
N GLY A 24 2.82 -5.22 -7.40
CA GLY A 24 3.54 -6.50 -7.23
C GLY A 24 4.19 -6.67 -5.85
N LEU A 25 4.38 -5.59 -5.09
CA LEU A 25 4.94 -5.60 -3.73
C LEU A 25 3.90 -5.73 -2.61
N TYR A 26 2.60 -5.74 -2.92
CA TYR A 26 1.63 -6.19 -1.94
C TYR A 26 1.89 -7.67 -1.70
N PRO A 27 2.32 -8.09 -0.49
CA PRO A 27 2.25 -9.50 -0.18
C PRO A 27 0.78 -9.88 -0.38
N LYS A 28 0.53 -10.95 -1.13
CA LYS A 28 -0.78 -11.61 -1.09
C LYS A 28 -0.92 -12.16 0.32
N VAL A 29 -1.26 -11.29 1.27
CA VAL A 29 -1.64 -11.71 2.60
C VAL A 29 -2.94 -12.45 2.39
N GLY A 30 -2.86 -13.79 2.29
CA GLY A 30 -4.01 -14.65 2.50
C GLY A 30 -4.66 -14.28 3.84
N PRO A 31 -5.94 -14.62 4.06
CA PRO A 31 -6.68 -14.16 5.24
C PRO A 31 -5.81 -14.35 6.47
N ALA A 32 -5.54 -13.25 7.19
CA ALA A 32 -4.79 -13.28 8.42
C ALA A 32 -5.50 -14.26 9.33
N ARG A 33 -4.91 -15.46 9.51
CA ARG A 33 -5.41 -16.40 10.49
C ARG A 33 -5.09 -15.73 11.82
N SER A 34 -6.10 -15.17 12.46
CA SER A 34 -6.01 -14.71 13.84
C SER A 34 -5.57 -15.90 14.67
N GLU A 35 -4.29 -15.97 15.02
CA GLU A 35 -3.87 -16.80 16.14
C GLU A 35 -4.41 -16.12 17.39
N GLU A 36 -5.59 -16.60 17.81
CA GLU A 36 -6.15 -16.40 19.13
C GLU A 36 -5.15 -16.99 20.13
N TRP A 37 -4.43 -16.12 20.86
CA TRP A 37 -3.57 -16.55 21.96
C TRP A 37 -4.48 -16.99 23.12
N THR A 38 -4.63 -18.30 23.27
CA THR A 38 -5.14 -18.95 24.50
C THR A 38 -3.99 -19.28 25.44
#